data_AF-A0A430HR80-F1
#
_entry.id   AF-A0A430HR80-F1
#
_cell.length_a   1.000
_cell.length_b   1.000
_cell.length_c   1.000
_cell.angle_alpha   90.00
_cell.angle_beta   90.00
_cell.angle_gamma   90.00
#
_symmetry.space_group_name_H-M   'P 1'
#
loop_
_entity.id
_entity.type
_entity.pdbx_description
1 polymer ?
#
loop_
_entity_poly.entity_id
_entity_poly.type
_entity_poly.pdbx_seq_one_letter_code
_entity_poly.pdbx_strand_id
1 'polypeptide(L)'
;MDKVPKSAGKRPQPKGGSRKGIPNKTTQTAKEAIALAAAQLGGAARLVAWAQEDPLNERAFWTTVYPKLLPLQLTGAGEDGEHLVRNIGVTFIKPNA
;
A
#
# COMPACT_ATOMS: atom_id res chain seq x y z
N MET A 1 -16.75 37.96 -37.13
CA MET A 1 -17.06 36.81 -36.24
C MET A 1 -15.84 36.59 -35.36
N ASP A 2 -15.76 37.36 -34.29
CA ASP A 2 -14.63 37.39 -33.36
C ASP A 2 -14.53 36.08 -32.58
N LYS A 3 -13.34 35.48 -32.57
CA LYS A 3 -13.05 34.26 -31.80
C LYS A 3 -12.99 34.62 -30.31
N VAL A 4 -14.01 34.19 -29.55
CA VAL A 4 -13.99 34.22 -28.08
C VAL A 4 -12.93 33.24 -27.57
N PRO A 5 -11.98 33.64 -26.70
CA PRO A 5 -11.01 32.70 -26.14
C PRO A 5 -11.67 31.77 -25.13
N LYS A 6 -11.62 30.46 -25.40
CA LYS A 6 -11.98 29.39 -24.46
C LYS A 6 -10.92 29.28 -23.36
N SER A 7 -11.05 30.04 -22.28
CA SER A 7 -10.69 29.59 -20.93
C SER A 7 -11.15 30.59 -19.88
N ALA A 8 -12.47 30.66 -19.68
CA ALA A 8 -13.01 31.23 -18.46
C ALA A 8 -12.59 30.36 -17.26
N GLY A 9 -11.60 30.85 -16.50
CA GLY A 9 -11.48 30.63 -15.06
C GLY A 9 -11.38 29.19 -14.55
N LYS A 10 -10.25 28.51 -14.77
CA LYS A 10 -9.82 27.52 -13.77
C LYS A 10 -9.29 28.30 -12.57
N ARG A 11 -10.12 28.48 -11.54
CA ARG A 11 -9.65 28.91 -10.21
C ARG A 11 -8.48 27.99 -9.84
N PRO A 12 -7.31 28.53 -9.43
CA PRO A 12 -6.25 27.68 -8.92
C PRO A 12 -6.84 26.92 -7.75
N GLN A 13 -6.92 25.59 -7.88
CA GLN A 13 -7.31 24.78 -6.73
C GLN A 13 -6.28 25.08 -5.64
N PRO A 14 -6.71 25.34 -4.39
CA PRO A 14 -5.77 25.43 -3.29
C PRO A 14 -4.93 24.17 -3.34
N LYS A 15 -3.63 24.28 -3.05
CA LYS A 15 -2.69 23.16 -2.95
C LYS A 15 -3.10 22.31 -1.73
N GLY A 16 -4.24 21.64 -1.85
CA GLY A 16 -5.07 21.17 -0.77
C GLY A 16 -5.11 19.66 -0.80
N GLY A 17 -4.04 19.08 -0.28
CA GLY A 17 -3.85 17.64 -0.15
C GLY A 17 -2.43 17.39 0.35
N SER A 18 -2.26 16.39 1.22
CA SER A 18 -0.92 15.92 1.57
C SER A 18 -0.18 15.55 0.28
N ARG A 19 1.11 15.88 0.17
CA ARG A 19 1.91 15.50 -1.01
C ARG A 19 1.78 13.99 -1.22
N LYS A 20 1.71 13.54 -2.49
CA LYS A 20 1.70 12.11 -2.83
C LYS A 20 2.81 11.40 -2.04
N GLY A 21 2.46 10.37 -1.27
CA GLY A 21 3.38 9.61 -0.41
C GLY A 21 3.46 10.06 1.06
N ILE A 22 2.94 11.24 1.42
CA ILE A 22 2.87 11.68 2.82
C ILE A 22 1.49 11.34 3.37
N PRO A 23 1.37 10.50 4.41
CA PRO A 23 0.09 10.21 5.05
C PRO A 23 -0.63 11.49 5.50
N ASN A 24 -1.95 11.50 5.43
CA ASN A 24 -2.74 12.61 5.96
C ASN A 24 -2.51 12.72 7.48
N LYS A 25 -2.22 13.92 8.00
CA LYS A 25 -1.95 14.18 9.42
C LYS A 25 -3.03 13.60 10.32
N THR A 26 -4.31 13.78 9.96
CA THR A 26 -5.44 13.24 10.74
C THR A 26 -5.40 11.71 10.81
N THR A 27 -5.08 11.04 9.70
CA THR A 27 -4.96 9.58 9.65
C THR A 27 -3.73 9.09 10.42
N GLN A 28 -2.63 9.83 10.38
CA GLN A 28 -1.43 9.53 11.17
C GLN A 28 -1.72 9.63 12.67
N THR A 29 -2.32 10.73 13.12
CA THR A 29 -2.69 10.91 14.53
C THR A 29 -3.67 9.84 15.02
N ALA A 30 -4.63 9.42 14.19
CA ALA A 30 -5.52 8.32 14.52
C ALA A 30 -4.76 6.99 14.69
N LYS A 31 -3.82 6.67 13.80
CA LYS A 31 -2.97 5.46 13.92
C LYS A 31 -2.12 5.49 15.19
N GLU A 32 -1.56 6.65 15.53
CA GLU A 32 -0.75 6.85 16.74
C GLU A 32 -1.59 6.66 18.00
N ALA A 33 -2.80 7.25 18.06
CA ALA A 33 -3.71 7.07 19.18
C ALA A 33 -4.12 5.60 19.37
N ILE A 34 -4.40 4.89 18.27
CA ILE A 34 -4.73 3.46 18.31
C ILE A 34 -3.52 2.63 18.78
N ALA A 35 -2.31 2.92 18.29
CA ALA A 35 -1.10 2.23 18.72
C ALA A 35 -0.81 2.44 20.22
N LEU A 36 -1.01 3.68 20.71
CA LEU A 36 -0.82 4.04 22.11
C LEU A 36 -1.87 3.37 23.02
N ALA A 37 -3.13 3.33 22.59
CA ALA A 37 -4.18 2.59 23.30
C ALA A 37 -3.88 1.07 23.34
N ALA A 38 -3.44 0.49 22.22
CA ALA A 38 -3.05 -0.92 22.17
C ALA A 38 -1.87 -1.23 23.10
N ALA A 39 -0.89 -0.34 23.20
CA ALA A 39 0.23 -0.46 24.14
C ALA A 39 -0.26 -0.41 25.61
N GLN A 40 -1.14 0.53 25.94
CA GLN A 40 -1.70 0.66 27.30
C GLN A 40 -2.57 -0.54 27.71
N LEU A 41 -3.27 -1.16 26.77
CA LEU A 41 -4.08 -2.37 27.02
C LEU A 41 -3.24 -3.64 27.26
N GLY A 42 -1.91 -3.52 27.24
CA GLY A 42 -0.97 -4.61 27.51
C GLY A 42 -0.20 -5.09 26.27
N GLY A 43 -0.45 -4.48 25.09
CA GLY A 43 0.33 -4.70 23.88
C GLY A 43 0.52 -6.18 23.53
N ALA A 44 1.76 -6.56 23.21
CA ALA A 44 2.10 -7.93 22.86
C ALA A 44 1.85 -8.93 24.01
N ALA A 45 2.06 -8.52 25.27
CA ALA A 45 1.89 -9.41 26.41
C ALA A 45 0.42 -9.85 26.58
N ARG A 46 -0.53 -8.91 26.46
CA ARG A 46 -1.96 -9.25 26.50
C ARG A 46 -2.37 -10.09 25.29
N LEU A 47 -1.79 -9.86 24.12
CA LEU A 47 -2.04 -10.64 22.91
C LEU A 47 -1.60 -12.11 23.07
N VAL A 48 -0.42 -12.35 23.66
CA VAL A 48 0.07 -13.70 23.98
C VAL A 48 -0.83 -14.37 25.02
N ALA A 49 -1.18 -13.66 26.10
CA ALA A 49 -2.07 -14.20 27.12
C ALA A 49 -3.45 -14.58 26.55
N TRP A 50 -4.01 -13.75 25.67
CA TRP A 50 -5.27 -14.06 24.98
C TRP A 50 -5.16 -15.27 24.04
N ALA A 51 -4.06 -15.38 23.30
CA ALA A 51 -3.83 -16.52 22.40
C ALA A 51 -3.70 -17.85 23.16
N GLN A 52 -3.13 -17.83 24.37
CA GLN A 52 -2.97 -19.01 25.22
C GLN A 52 -4.24 -19.39 26.00
N GLU A 53 -5.23 -18.50 26.08
CA GLU A 53 -6.45 -18.70 26.89
C GLU A 53 -7.38 -19.78 26.29
N ASP A 54 -7.41 -19.92 24.96
CA ASP A 54 -8.25 -20.90 24.26
C ASP A 54 -7.54 -21.36 22.95
N PRO A 55 -7.50 -22.67 22.65
CA PRO A 55 -7.01 -23.18 21.36
C PRO A 55 -7.65 -22.51 20.13
N LEU A 56 -8.89 -22.03 20.23
CA LEU A 56 -9.56 -21.29 19.16
C LEU A 56 -8.94 -19.90 18.93
N ASN A 57 -8.50 -19.23 20.00
CA ASN A 57 -7.82 -17.94 19.92
C ASN A 57 -6.44 -18.10 19.29
N GLU A 58 -5.72 -19.15 19.66
CA GLU A 58 -4.45 -19.50 19.02
C GLU A 58 -4.62 -19.74 17.52
N ARG A 59 -5.64 -20.51 17.13
CA ARG A 59 -5.96 -20.73 15.71
C ARG A 59 -6.32 -19.42 15.01
N ALA A 60 -7.08 -18.54 15.65
CA ALA A 60 -7.44 -17.25 15.07
C ALA A 60 -6.21 -16.35 14.89
N PHE A 61 -5.28 -16.37 15.84
CA PHE A 61 -4.01 -15.65 15.73
C PHE A 61 -3.24 -16.09 14.48
N TRP A 62 -3.03 -17.41 14.30
CA TRP A 62 -2.27 -17.94 13.17
C TRP A 62 -2.95 -17.80 11.82
N THR A 63 -4.28 -17.90 11.76
CA THR A 63 -5.01 -17.87 10.48
C THR A 63 -5.45 -16.48 10.04
N THR A 64 -5.62 -15.53 10.96
CA THR A 64 -6.19 -14.21 10.62
C THR A 64 -5.28 -13.02 10.92
N VAL A 65 -4.48 -13.10 12.00
CA VAL A 65 -3.62 -11.99 12.44
C VAL A 65 -2.25 -12.11 11.79
N TYR A 66 -1.60 -13.27 11.94
CA TYR A 66 -0.25 -13.50 11.43
C TYR A 66 -0.10 -13.29 9.90
N PRO A 67 -1.04 -13.75 9.04
CA PRO A 67 -0.90 -13.56 7.59
C PRO A 67 -0.98 -12.10 7.16
N LYS A 68 -1.63 -11.22 7.94
CA LYS A 68 -1.70 -9.77 7.63
C LYS A 68 -0.39 -9.04 7.90
N LEU A 69 0.53 -9.66 8.64
CA LEU A 69 1.90 -9.15 8.81
C LEU A 69 2.79 -9.48 7.62
N LEU A 70 2.40 -10.47 6.81
CA LEU A 70 3.12 -10.79 5.59
C LEU A 70 2.93 -9.66 4.57
N PRO A 71 3.98 -9.27 3.85
CA PRO A 71 3.84 -8.31 2.77
C PRO A 71 2.91 -8.90 1.68
N LEU A 72 1.70 -8.34 1.56
CA LEU A 72 0.73 -8.70 0.51
C LEU A 72 1.17 -8.24 -0.89
N GLN A 73 2.22 -7.43 -0.97
CA GLN A 73 2.77 -6.90 -2.21
C GLN A 73 3.83 -7.85 -2.75
N LEU A 74 3.39 -8.86 -3.51
CA LEU A 74 4.22 -9.50 -4.52
C LEU A 74 4.30 -8.55 -5.73
N THR A 75 4.87 -7.37 -5.55
CA THR A 75 5.03 -6.37 -6.62
C THR A 75 6.06 -6.90 -7.62
N GLY A 76 5.63 -7.22 -8.84
CA GLY A 76 6.53 -7.24 -9.99
C GLY A 76 7.26 -5.89 -10.08
N ALA A 77 8.49 -5.88 -10.62
CA ALA A 77 9.41 -4.75 -10.57
C ALA A 77 8.94 -3.44 -11.26
N GLY A 78 7.71 -3.36 -11.77
CA GLY A 78 7.08 -2.15 -12.30
C GLY A 78 6.36 -1.32 -11.21
N GLU A 79 6.16 -0.02 -11.48
CA GLU A 79 5.54 0.95 -10.55
C GLU A 79 4.13 0.53 -10.08
N ASP A 80 3.44 -0.33 -10.84
CA ASP A 80 2.11 -0.88 -10.55
C ASP A 80 2.05 -2.44 -10.55
N GLY A 81 3.19 -3.12 -10.33
CA GLY A 81 3.24 -4.58 -10.18
C GLY A 81 3.36 -5.40 -11.48
N GLU A 82 3.59 -4.74 -12.61
CA GLU A 82 3.81 -5.40 -13.90
C GLU A 82 5.15 -6.15 -13.95
N HIS A 83 5.19 -7.31 -14.62
CA HIS A 83 6.43 -8.02 -14.92
C HIS A 83 7.08 -7.39 -16.17
N LEU A 84 8.24 -6.76 -15.99
CA LEU A 84 9.00 -6.13 -17.08
C LEU A 84 9.61 -7.19 -18.01
N VAL A 85 8.83 -7.74 -18.95
CA VAL A 85 9.39 -8.52 -20.06
C VAL A 85 9.92 -7.53 -21.11
N ARG A 86 11.21 -7.19 -21.00
CA ARG A 86 11.90 -6.13 -21.79
C ARG A 86 12.28 -6.51 -23.23
N ASN A 87 11.57 -7.46 -23.86
CA ASN A 87 11.79 -8.04 -25.20
C ASN A 87 12.74 -9.26 -25.25
N ILE A 88 12.36 -10.25 -26.06
CA ILE A 88 13.22 -11.36 -26.50
C ILE A 88 13.53 -11.12 -27.98
N GLY A 89 14.81 -10.92 -28.31
CA GLY A 89 15.27 -10.79 -29.70
C GLY A 89 15.78 -12.13 -30.21
N VAL A 90 15.16 -12.66 -31.28
CA VAL A 90 15.68 -13.83 -32.00
C VAL A 90 16.25 -13.33 -33.34
N THR A 91 17.55 -13.51 -33.55
CA THR A 91 18.20 -13.16 -34.83
C THR A 91 18.39 -14.44 -35.65
N PHE A 92 17.75 -14.51 -36.81
CA PHE A 92 17.94 -15.61 -37.75
C PHE A 92 19.09 -15.25 -38.70
N ILE A 93 20.18 -16.01 -38.65
CA ILE A 93 21.31 -15.87 -39.59
C ILE A 93 21.06 -16.79 -40.78
N LYS A 94 21.06 -16.23 -41.99
CA LYS A 94 20.99 -17.01 -43.24
C LYS A 94 22.31 -17.76 -43.41
N PRO A 95 22.30 -19.08 -43.67
CA PRO A 95 23.53 -19.79 -44.01
C PRO A 95 24.05 -19.27 -45.35
N ASN A 96 25.34 -18.91 -45.40
CA ASN A 96 26.01 -18.48 -46.62
C ASN A 96 25.89 -19.58 -47.68
N ALA A 97 25.42 -19.20 -48.86
CA ALA A 97 25.48 -20.00 -50.08
C ALA A 97 26.78 -19.72 -50.84
#